data_AF-A0A373BBM6-F1
#
_entry.id   AF-A0A373BBM6-F1
#
_cell.length_a   1.000
_cell.length_b   1.000
_cell.length_c   1.000
_cell.angle_alpha   90.00
_cell.angle_beta   90.00
_cell.angle_gamma   90.00
#
_symmetry.space_group_name_H-M   'P 1'
#
loop_
_entity.id
_entity.type
_entity.pdbx_description
1 polymer ?
#
loop_
_entity_poly.entity_id
_entity_poly.type
_entity_poly.pdbx_seq_one_letter_code
_entity_poly.pdbx_strand_id
1 'polypeptide(L)'
;MYFWNVNKLVEDLKLNKVSETDFKNYYIVSAIIILLSYLALTLAPESTVSAAWASFILQIGLLISWINAIFKVNGGEKGRDFLKRIIALSLPITIQSLVLFLIVGISLQVIILVFASSLEEAMLKQLNIVLDLIFEVIISTYIYWRIYVAVKQINQLR
;
A
#
# COMPACT_ATOMS: atom_id res chain seq x y z
N MET A 1 -7.28 7.02 19.90
CA MET A 1 -8.14 6.60 18.77
C MET A 1 -9.51 6.21 19.27
N TYR A 2 -10.55 6.83 18.74
CA TYR A 2 -11.96 6.57 19.07
C TYR A 2 -12.53 5.55 18.08
N PHE A 3 -12.52 4.28 18.45
CA PHE A 3 -13.00 3.20 17.57
C PHE A 3 -14.53 3.14 17.45
N TRP A 4 -15.25 3.54 18.51
CA TRP A 4 -16.71 3.37 18.57
C TRP A 4 -17.50 4.61 19.01
N ASN A 5 -16.81 5.68 19.43
CA ASN A 5 -17.44 6.91 19.88
C ASN A 5 -17.21 8.05 18.87
N VAL A 6 -18.02 8.06 17.81
CA VAL A 6 -17.94 9.07 16.74
C VAL A 6 -18.25 10.48 17.27
N ASN A 7 -19.20 10.61 18.21
CA ASN A 7 -19.56 11.90 18.78
C ASN A 7 -18.38 12.57 19.50
N LYS A 8 -17.65 11.79 20.30
CA LYS A 8 -16.43 12.28 20.96
C LYS A 8 -15.32 12.61 19.96
N LEU A 9 -15.15 11.80 18.91
CA LEU A 9 -14.20 12.13 17.83
C LEU A 9 -14.56 13.45 17.15
N VAL A 10 -15.84 13.68 16.85
CA VAL A 10 -16.31 14.94 16.24
C VAL A 10 -16.02 16.13 17.15
N GLU A 11 -16.28 16.01 18.44
CA GLU A 11 -15.97 17.05 19.42
C GLU A 11 -14.46 17.33 19.48
N ASP A 12 -13.63 16.30 19.61
CA ASP A 12 -12.18 16.45 19.70
C ASP A 12 -11.56 16.96 18.39
N LEU A 13 -12.13 16.63 17.23
CA LEU A 13 -11.74 17.21 15.95
C LEU A 13 -12.06 18.71 15.91
N LYS A 14 -13.26 19.14 16.34
CA LYS A 14 -13.62 20.56 16.42
C LYS A 14 -12.68 21.34 17.34
N LEU A 15 -12.22 20.70 18.40
CA LEU A 15 -11.31 21.29 19.39
C LEU A 15 -9.82 21.12 19.04
N ASN A 16 -9.48 20.58 17.86
CA ASN A 16 -8.10 20.26 17.44
C ASN A 16 -7.30 19.42 18.46
N LYS A 17 -7.97 18.49 19.14
CA LYS A 17 -7.37 17.61 20.17
C LYS A 17 -6.89 16.26 19.62
N VAL A 18 -7.20 15.94 18.37
CA VAL A 18 -6.76 14.68 17.74
C VAL A 18 -5.30 14.78 17.33
N SER A 19 -4.47 13.86 17.80
CA SER A 19 -3.04 13.87 17.56
C SER A 19 -2.65 13.35 16.17
N GLU A 20 -1.45 13.68 15.70
CA GLU A 20 -0.89 13.09 14.47
C GLU A 20 -0.75 11.56 14.56
N THR A 21 -0.48 11.03 15.76
CA THR A 21 -0.47 9.58 16.02
C THR A 21 -1.85 8.96 15.84
N ASP A 22 -2.90 9.63 16.30
CA ASP A 22 -4.27 9.17 16.07
C ASP A 22 -4.60 9.15 14.57
N PHE A 23 -4.28 10.21 13.83
CA PHE A 23 -4.48 10.24 12.37
C PHE A 23 -3.73 9.13 11.64
N LYS A 24 -2.49 8.84 12.03
CA LYS A 24 -1.73 7.69 11.50
C LYS A 24 -2.44 6.38 11.77
N ASN A 25 -2.91 6.16 13.00
CA ASN A 25 -3.58 4.91 13.37
C ASN A 25 -4.93 4.76 12.66
N TYR A 26 -5.70 5.84 12.52
CA TYR A 26 -6.90 5.87 11.68
C TYR A 26 -6.58 5.43 10.24
N TYR A 27 -5.53 6.01 9.64
CA TYR A 27 -5.11 5.65 8.28
C TYR A 27 -4.75 4.16 8.15
N ILE A 28 -3.92 3.62 9.07
CA ILE A 28 -3.53 2.20 9.04
C ILE A 28 -4.75 1.29 9.16
N VAL A 29 -5.62 1.53 10.14
CA VAL A 29 -6.80 0.68 10.36
C VAL A 29 -7.76 0.75 9.18
N SER A 30 -8.01 1.94 8.62
CA SER A 30 -8.83 2.09 7.41
C SER A 30 -8.23 1.34 6.22
N ALA A 31 -6.91 1.42 6.02
CA ALA A 31 -6.24 0.69 4.95
C ALA A 31 -6.27 -0.84 5.15
N ILE A 32 -6.17 -1.34 6.40
CA ILE A 32 -6.34 -2.76 6.71
C ILE A 32 -7.75 -3.24 6.37
N ILE A 33 -8.79 -2.43 6.67
CA ILE A 33 -10.18 -2.77 6.31
C ILE A 33 -10.33 -2.88 4.78
N ILE A 34 -9.70 -1.98 4.02
CA ILE A 34 -9.69 -2.06 2.55
C ILE A 34 -8.99 -3.33 2.07
N LEU A 35 -7.83 -3.69 2.65
CA LEU A 35 -7.12 -4.93 2.33
C LEU A 35 -7.95 -6.18 2.66
N LEU A 36 -8.73 -6.15 3.75
CA LEU A 36 -9.65 -7.24 4.10
C LEU A 36 -10.78 -7.37 3.07
N SER A 37 -11.33 -6.26 2.59
CA SER A 37 -12.32 -6.28 1.50
C SER A 37 -11.72 -6.85 0.21
N TYR A 38 -10.48 -6.49 -0.12
CA TYR A 38 -9.76 -7.05 -1.27
C TYR A 38 -9.55 -8.55 -1.11
N LEU A 39 -9.09 -9.02 0.06
CA LEU A 39 -8.94 -10.45 0.36
C LEU A 39 -10.26 -11.21 0.14
N ALA A 40 -11.36 -10.68 0.68
CA ALA A 40 -12.69 -11.30 0.53
C ALA A 40 -13.11 -11.45 -0.94
N LEU A 41 -12.79 -10.47 -1.80
CA LEU A 41 -13.05 -10.54 -3.24
C LEU A 41 -12.14 -11.56 -3.93
N THR A 42 -10.87 -11.63 -3.55
CA THR A 42 -9.91 -12.57 -4.17
C THR A 42 -10.16 -14.03 -3.80
N LEU A 43 -10.78 -14.33 -2.65
CA LEU A 43 -11.12 -15.70 -2.24
C LEU A 43 -12.31 -16.32 -3.01
N ALA A 44 -12.80 -15.65 -4.06
CA ALA A 44 -13.72 -16.21 -5.05
C ALA A 44 -13.08 -17.44 -5.76
N PRO A 45 -13.88 -18.37 -6.32
CA PRO A 45 -13.49 -19.77 -6.53
C PRO A 45 -12.28 -20.05 -7.46
N GLU A 46 -11.76 -19.07 -8.17
CA GLU A 46 -10.68 -19.24 -9.14
C GLU A 46 -9.26 -19.02 -8.57
N SER A 47 -9.11 -18.51 -7.35
CA SER A 47 -7.80 -18.24 -6.76
C SER A 47 -7.27 -19.40 -5.92
N THR A 48 -5.94 -19.57 -5.90
CA THR A 48 -5.29 -20.42 -4.90
C THR A 48 -5.32 -19.71 -3.56
N VAL A 49 -6.13 -20.22 -2.62
CA VAL A 49 -6.34 -19.65 -1.27
C VAL A 49 -5.02 -19.26 -0.58
N SER A 50 -3.97 -20.06 -0.73
CA SER A 50 -2.64 -19.78 -0.17
C SER A 50 -2.00 -18.51 -0.70
N ALA A 51 -2.08 -18.23 -2.01
CA ALA A 51 -1.49 -17.05 -2.62
C ALA A 51 -2.22 -15.76 -2.21
N ALA A 52 -3.56 -15.81 -2.10
CA ALA A 52 -4.36 -14.68 -1.64
C ALA A 52 -3.99 -14.28 -0.20
N TRP A 53 -3.87 -15.26 0.71
CA TRP A 53 -3.42 -15.01 2.08
C TRP A 53 -1.97 -14.52 2.14
N ALA A 54 -1.07 -15.06 1.32
CA ALA A 54 0.32 -14.61 1.25
C ALA A 54 0.41 -13.14 0.83
N SER A 55 -0.29 -12.75 -0.25
CA SER A 55 -0.39 -11.35 -0.70
C SER A 55 -0.93 -10.45 0.41
N PHE A 56 -2.06 -10.82 1.04
CA PHE A 56 -2.67 -10.04 2.12
C PHE A 56 -1.72 -9.80 3.31
N ILE A 57 -1.05 -10.85 3.79
CA ILE A 57 -0.10 -10.74 4.91
C ILE A 57 1.08 -9.84 4.54
N LEU A 58 1.63 -10.02 3.34
CA LEU A 58 2.73 -9.19 2.83
C LEU A 58 2.31 -7.72 2.75
N GLN A 59 1.12 -7.41 2.22
CA GLN A 59 0.64 -6.04 2.10
C GLN A 59 0.36 -5.38 3.45
N ILE A 60 -0.15 -6.11 4.44
CA ILE A 60 -0.26 -5.60 5.81
C ILE A 60 1.13 -5.28 6.37
N GLY A 61 2.09 -6.19 6.20
CA GLY A 61 3.47 -5.99 6.65
C GLY A 61 4.09 -4.73 6.04
N LEU A 62 3.93 -4.55 4.72
CA LEU A 62 4.41 -3.37 4.00
C LEU A 62 3.71 -2.10 4.47
N LEU A 63 2.37 -2.09 4.55
CA LEU A 63 1.57 -0.96 5.01
C LEU A 63 2.03 -0.49 6.39
N ILE A 64 2.08 -1.39 7.38
CA ILE A 64 2.44 -1.03 8.76
C ILE A 64 3.88 -0.52 8.81
N SER A 65 4.82 -1.22 8.16
CA SER A 65 6.24 -0.86 8.19
C SER A 65 6.50 0.49 7.53
N TRP A 66 5.99 0.70 6.33
CA TRP A 66 6.21 1.93 5.58
C TRP A 66 5.47 3.12 6.18
N ILE A 67 4.22 2.97 6.63
CA ILE A 67 3.49 4.09 7.24
C ILE A 67 4.17 4.54 8.54
N ASN A 68 4.71 3.62 9.35
CA ASN A 68 5.51 4.00 10.51
C ASN A 68 6.84 4.67 10.11
N ALA A 69 7.51 4.21 9.05
CA ALA A 69 8.73 4.85 8.54
C ALA A 69 8.45 6.28 8.04
N ILE A 70 7.38 6.47 7.25
CA ILE A 70 6.94 7.77 6.73
C ILE A 70 6.52 8.69 7.90
N PHE A 71 5.81 8.16 8.90
CA PHE A 71 5.43 8.91 10.09
C PHE A 71 6.64 9.40 10.87
N LYS A 72 7.65 8.54 11.05
CA LYS A 72 8.89 8.91 11.73
C LYS A 72 9.61 10.04 11.00
N VAL A 73 9.78 9.96 9.68
CA VAL A 73 10.40 11.07 8.93
C VAL A 73 9.51 12.31 8.82
N ASN A 74 8.19 12.18 9.01
CA ASN A 74 7.29 13.32 9.14
C ASN A 74 7.47 14.10 10.46
N GLY A 75 8.28 13.60 11.40
CA GLY A 75 8.51 14.20 12.72
C GLY A 75 7.80 13.45 13.86
N GLY A 76 7.19 12.30 13.56
CA GLY A 76 6.48 11.48 14.54
C GLY A 76 5.33 12.25 15.22
N GLU A 77 5.20 12.06 16.53
CA GLU A 77 4.20 12.74 17.38
C GLU A 77 4.28 14.27 17.33
N LYS A 78 5.49 14.81 17.13
CA LYS A 78 5.74 16.25 17.04
C LYS A 78 5.70 16.75 15.59
N GLY A 79 5.40 15.87 14.65
CA GLY A 79 5.20 16.23 13.25
C GLY A 79 3.94 17.08 13.08
N ARG A 80 3.68 17.48 11.84
CA ARG A 80 2.42 18.13 11.47
C ARG A 80 1.96 17.69 10.10
N ASP A 81 0.65 17.74 9.89
CA ASP A 81 -0.01 17.54 8.60
C ASP A 81 0.29 16.16 7.97
N PHE A 82 0.51 15.12 8.79
CA PHE A 82 0.90 13.79 8.30
C PHE A 82 -0.11 13.26 7.28
N LEU A 83 -1.39 13.24 7.66
CA LEU A 83 -2.46 12.71 6.84
C LEU A 83 -2.65 13.54 5.55
N LYS A 84 -2.56 14.88 5.65
CA LYS A 84 -2.67 15.77 4.48
C LYS A 84 -1.56 15.49 3.48
N ARG A 85 -0.31 15.36 3.95
CA ARG A 85 0.87 15.07 3.12
C ARG A 85 0.77 13.71 2.46
N ILE A 86 0.43 12.66 3.23
CA ILE A 86 0.27 11.32 2.67
C ILE A 86 -0.80 11.32 1.57
N ILE A 87 -2.00 11.84 1.83
CA ILE A 87 -3.08 11.82 0.85
C ILE A 87 -2.70 12.60 -0.41
N ALA A 88 -2.17 13.82 -0.23
CA ALA A 88 -1.79 14.68 -1.35
C ALA A 88 -0.65 14.09 -2.20
N LEU A 89 0.31 13.40 -1.59
CA LEU A 89 1.43 12.78 -2.29
C LEU A 89 1.05 11.44 -2.93
N SER A 90 0.17 10.66 -2.29
CA SER A 90 -0.23 9.34 -2.77
C SER A 90 -0.81 9.39 -4.17
N LEU A 91 -1.68 10.36 -4.47
CA LEU A 91 -2.32 10.46 -5.79
C LEU A 91 -1.33 10.64 -6.96
N PRO A 92 -0.52 11.72 -7.03
CA PRO A 92 0.40 11.91 -8.15
C PRO A 92 1.48 10.82 -8.22
N ILE A 93 1.98 10.33 -7.08
CA ILE A 93 2.97 9.25 -7.05
C ILE A 93 2.37 7.96 -7.60
N THR A 94 1.12 7.64 -7.25
CA THR A 94 0.44 6.44 -7.75
C THR A 94 0.19 6.54 -9.24
N ILE A 95 -0.26 7.69 -9.76
CA ILE A 95 -0.45 7.91 -11.20
C ILE A 95 0.88 7.73 -11.96
N GLN A 96 1.96 8.35 -11.50
CA GLN A 96 3.28 8.18 -12.12
C GLN A 96 3.76 6.73 -12.09
N SER A 97 3.55 6.05 -10.96
CA SER A 97 3.93 4.65 -10.80
C SER A 97 3.08 3.74 -11.69
N LEU A 98 1.78 4.01 -11.84
CA LEU A 98 0.89 3.25 -12.70
C LEU A 98 1.37 3.28 -14.15
N VAL A 99 1.74 4.45 -14.69
CA VAL A 99 2.26 4.55 -16.05
C VAL A 99 3.54 3.73 -16.21
N LEU A 100 4.48 3.85 -15.27
CA LEU A 100 5.73 3.08 -15.29
C LEU A 100 5.48 1.57 -15.27
N PHE A 101 4.69 1.09 -14.30
CA PHE A 101 4.46 -0.33 -14.10
C PHE A 101 3.50 -0.95 -15.12
N LEU A 102 2.64 -0.17 -15.78
CA LEU A 102 1.90 -0.63 -16.96
C LEU A 102 2.86 -1.01 -18.09
N ILE A 103 3.86 -0.16 -18.38
CA ILE A 103 4.86 -0.45 -19.42
C ILE A 103 5.67 -1.69 -19.04
N VAL A 104 6.13 -1.78 -17.79
CA VAL A 104 6.89 -2.94 -17.30
C VAL A 104 6.05 -4.22 -17.35
N GLY A 105 4.80 -4.18 -16.89
CA GLY A 105 3.90 -5.32 -16.86
C GLY A 105 3.56 -5.84 -18.27
N ILE A 106 3.25 -4.94 -19.21
CA ILE A 106 3.02 -5.31 -20.62
C ILE A 106 4.28 -5.95 -21.22
N SER A 107 5.46 -5.35 -20.98
CA SER A 107 6.72 -5.89 -21.50
C SER A 107 7.01 -7.29 -20.95
N LEU A 108 6.78 -7.50 -19.66
CA LEU A 108 6.95 -8.81 -19.02
C LEU A 108 5.97 -9.85 -19.58
N GLN A 109 4.71 -9.48 -19.79
CA GLN A 109 3.72 -10.38 -20.37
C GLN A 109 4.05 -10.79 -21.81
N VAL A 110 4.57 -9.87 -22.63
CA VAL A 110 5.04 -10.21 -23.99
C VAL A 110 6.19 -11.22 -23.93
N ILE A 111 7.14 -11.04 -23.01
CA ILE A 111 8.24 -11.98 -22.82
C ILE A 111 7.70 -13.36 -22.43
N ILE A 112 6.82 -13.43 -21.43
CA ILE A 112 6.22 -14.70 -20.99
C ILE A 112 5.52 -15.39 -22.15
N LEU A 113 4.74 -14.67 -22.96
CA LEU A 113 4.03 -15.22 -24.11
C LEU A 113 4.99 -15.87 -25.14
N VAL A 114 6.13 -15.25 -25.40
CA VAL A 114 7.14 -15.79 -26.35
C VAL A 114 7.72 -17.12 -25.84
N PHE A 115 7.95 -17.26 -24.54
CA PHE A 115 8.52 -18.47 -23.93
C PHE A 115 7.46 -19.48 -23.47
N ALA A 116 6.17 -19.11 -23.46
CA ALA A 116 5.09 -19.94 -22.93
C ALA A 116 4.99 -21.31 -23.61
N SER A 117 5.23 -21.37 -24.93
CA SER A 117 5.18 -22.61 -25.71
C SER A 117 6.23 -23.65 -25.32
N SER A 118 7.26 -23.24 -24.56
CA SER A 118 8.33 -24.11 -24.08
C SER A 118 8.11 -24.67 -22.67
N LEU A 119 7.03 -24.25 -21.99
CA LEU A 119 6.73 -24.60 -20.61
C LEU A 119 5.48 -25.47 -20.53
N GLU A 120 5.47 -26.38 -19.58
CA GLU A 120 4.27 -27.12 -19.21
C GLU A 120 3.24 -26.17 -18.56
N GLU A 121 1.94 -26.36 -18.82
CA GLU A 121 0.87 -25.47 -18.34
C GLU A 121 0.89 -25.30 -16.81
N ALA A 122 1.17 -26.38 -16.07
CA ALA A 122 1.25 -26.35 -14.61
C ALA A 122 2.41 -25.45 -14.13
N MET A 123 3.56 -25.50 -14.80
CA MET A 123 4.71 -24.65 -14.49
C MET A 123 4.42 -23.20 -14.82
N LEU A 124 3.79 -22.93 -15.97
CA LEU A 124 3.42 -21.57 -16.38
C LEU A 124 2.43 -20.93 -15.40
N LYS A 125 1.45 -21.69 -14.91
CA LYS A 125 0.52 -21.22 -13.87
C LYS A 125 1.24 -20.86 -12.56
N GLN A 126 2.14 -21.71 -12.09
CA GLN A 126 2.92 -21.42 -10.87
C GLN A 126 3.84 -20.20 -11.05
N LEU A 127 4.49 -20.09 -12.20
CA LEU A 127 5.33 -18.95 -12.55
C LEU A 127 4.55 -17.64 -12.49
N ASN A 128 3.36 -17.59 -13.09
CA ASN A 128 2.50 -16.40 -13.07
C ASN A 128 2.12 -16.01 -11.64
N ILE A 129 1.71 -16.97 -10.80
CA ILE A 129 1.36 -16.69 -9.40
C ILE A 129 2.54 -16.06 -8.64
N VAL A 130 3.75 -16.59 -8.82
CA VAL A 130 4.95 -16.07 -8.16
C VAL A 130 5.33 -14.70 -8.69
N LEU A 131 5.29 -14.50 -10.02
CA LEU A 131 5.60 -13.22 -10.65
C LEU A 131 4.61 -12.14 -10.23
N ASP A 132 3.31 -12.45 -10.17
CA ASP A 132 2.28 -11.52 -9.72
C ASP A 132 2.56 -11.07 -8.27
N LEU A 133 2.87 -12.01 -7.37
CA LEU A 133 3.18 -11.70 -5.97
C LEU A 133 4.44 -10.82 -5.84
N ILE A 134 5.50 -11.14 -6.59
CA ILE A 134 6.75 -10.36 -6.60
C ILE A 134 6.48 -8.95 -7.14
N PHE A 135 5.74 -8.85 -8.25
CA PHE A 135 5.44 -7.59 -8.91
C PHE A 135 4.59 -6.69 -8.00
N GLU A 136 3.61 -7.26 -7.31
CA GLU A 136 2.76 -6.58 -6.33
C GLU A 136 3.60 -5.97 -5.19
N VAL A 137 4.54 -6.74 -4.62
CA VAL A 137 5.45 -6.28 -3.55
C VAL A 137 6.37 -5.17 -4.04
N ILE A 138 6.92 -5.29 -5.26
CA ILE A 138 7.80 -4.27 -5.86
C ILE A 138 7.06 -2.95 -6.05
N ILE A 139 5.84 -3.00 -6.61
CA ILE A 139 5.01 -1.80 -6.83
C ILE A 139 4.70 -1.12 -5.50
N SER A 140 4.17 -1.86 -4.52
CA SER A 140 3.84 -1.31 -3.19
C SER A 140 5.07 -0.67 -2.55
N THR A 141 6.20 -1.38 -2.55
CA THR A 141 7.46 -0.88 -1.98
C THR A 141 7.92 0.39 -2.69
N TYR A 142 7.87 0.44 -4.02
CA TYR A 142 8.27 1.61 -4.80
C TYR A 142 7.40 2.84 -4.48
N ILE A 143 6.08 2.66 -4.43
CA ILE A 143 5.13 3.75 -4.11
C ILE A 143 5.39 4.28 -2.69
N TYR A 144 5.48 3.40 -1.69
CA TYR A 144 5.74 3.81 -0.31
C TYR A 144 7.10 4.49 -0.16
N TRP A 145 8.13 3.97 -0.81
CA TRP A 145 9.46 4.57 -0.81
C TRP A 145 9.45 5.97 -1.42
N ARG A 146 8.76 6.17 -2.54
CA ARG A 146 8.59 7.49 -3.17
C ARG A 146 7.90 8.48 -2.24
N ILE A 147 6.85 8.06 -1.54
CA ILE A 147 6.17 8.90 -0.53
C ILE A 147 7.13 9.22 0.62
N TYR A 148 7.87 8.24 1.12
CA TYR A 148 8.87 8.42 2.17
C TYR A 148 9.91 9.48 1.78
N VAL A 149 10.47 9.40 0.58
CA VAL A 149 11.46 10.36 0.08
C VAL A 149 10.85 11.77 0.01
N ALA A 150 9.64 11.90 -0.55
CA ALA A 150 8.97 13.19 -0.66
C ALA A 150 8.70 13.82 0.72
N VAL A 151 8.18 13.05 1.68
CA VAL A 151 7.94 13.53 3.06
C VAL A 151 9.25 13.93 3.74
N LYS A 152 10.32 13.14 3.57
CA LYS A 152 11.64 13.44 4.10
C LYS A 152 12.18 14.77 3.56
N GLN A 153 12.05 15.02 2.25
CA GLN A 153 12.47 16.27 1.63
C GLN A 153 11.71 17.48 2.19
N ILE A 154 10.39 17.37 2.35
CA ILE A 154 9.56 18.45 2.91
C ILE A 154 10.04 18.84 4.33
N ASN A 155 10.51 17.88 5.12
CA ASN A 155 10.98 18.13 6.48
C ASN A 155 12.43 18.57 6.58
N GLN A 156 13.27 18.32 5.57
CA GLN A 156 14.63 18.86 5.51
C GLN A 156 14.66 20.36 5.16
N LEU A 157 13.57 20.89 4.59
CA LEU A 157 13.42 22.31 4.25
C LEU A 157 12.92 23.18 5.42
N ARG A 158 12.83 22.62 6.62
CA ARG A 158 12.48 23.32 7.87
C ARG A 158 13.65 23.32 8.82
#